data_AF-A0A4Y8RF93-F1
#
_entry.id   AF-A0A4Y8RF93-F1
#
_cell.length_a   1.000
_cell.length_b   1.000
_cell.length_c   1.000
_cell.angle_alpha   90.00
_cell.angle_beta   90.00
_cell.angle_gamma   90.00
#
_symmetry.space_group_name_H-M   'P 1'
#
loop_
_entity.id
_entity.type
_entity.pdbx_description
1 polymer ?
#
loop_
_entity_poly.entity_id
_entity_poly.type
_entity_poly.pdbx_seq_one_letter_code
_entity_poly.pdbx_strand_id
1 'polypeptide(L)'
;MPRAANPLFRPRLCRSIPGGVTRLAASVVVTALLCGPGAAQSVLKLGGTDAPQSGSDTSCGAAKYHAALAAIRDREYQSIKEAREDAGKPDESLPGHLVFNPIVTPKSGDARRALIAANQLARSQNRPAWLASKDSRWIVGEVGKELGRYLGQEETEYLCGGVPDYLDTMRKYLARAGSDASSLDDLKAAQAAVASDSILATLHALRPVPLPTAAPSSPQAPSEAPPTPAAELRPAVGIAGRDQVAAETPPAAATPATTGATQTALATDAATASDASANAGEDPDLPPLSQPKPITLASDDDRLAALDRLVEAAKQSGALSEDVAAGAETADQGDAAAESPATPDAAAAGANGRPVIARLEELRPLVYGSRPAISDLAARRQLIDSFSSIEVLDYLDHRPAESEDSVPAAIGRTIDAISTAHSQSCGCSKN
;
A
#
# COMPACT_ATOMS: atom_id res chain seq x y z
N MET A 1 -46.44 22.89 41.42
CA MET A 1 -44.99 22.82 41.10
C MET A 1 -44.75 23.67 39.85
N PRO A 2 -43.89 24.70 39.92
CA PRO A 2 -43.77 25.72 38.89
C PRO A 2 -42.88 25.27 37.72
N ARG A 3 -43.29 25.63 36.50
CA ARG A 3 -42.55 25.49 35.24
C ARG A 3 -41.40 26.50 35.20
N ALA A 4 -40.17 26.02 35.06
CA ALA A 4 -39.00 26.84 34.75
C ALA A 4 -38.96 27.15 33.24
N ALA A 5 -38.90 28.43 32.90
CA ALA A 5 -38.74 28.97 31.56
C ALA A 5 -37.24 29.05 31.20
N ASN A 6 -36.89 28.66 29.98
CA ASN A 6 -35.54 28.76 29.43
C ASN A 6 -35.40 30.03 28.57
N PRO A 7 -34.33 30.83 28.70
CA PRO A 7 -34.23 32.14 28.05
C PRO A 7 -33.65 32.09 26.63
N LEU A 8 -34.36 32.77 25.73
CA LEU A 8 -33.91 33.66 24.65
C LEU A 8 -32.48 33.48 24.08
N PHE A 9 -32.42 32.88 22.89
CA PHE A 9 -31.32 33.00 21.93
C PHE A 9 -31.26 34.44 21.38
N ARG A 10 -30.10 35.11 21.51
CA ARG A 10 -29.79 36.40 20.86
C ARG A 10 -28.95 36.15 19.59
N PRO A 11 -29.30 36.76 18.43
CA PRO A 11 -28.46 36.71 17.24
C PRO A 11 -27.27 37.68 17.37
N ARG A 12 -26.05 37.21 17.08
CA ARG A 12 -24.86 38.06 16.94
C ARG A 12 -24.88 38.71 15.55
N LEU A 13 -24.78 40.04 15.57
CA LEU A 13 -24.64 40.94 14.43
C LEU A 13 -23.33 40.68 13.65
N CYS A 14 -23.46 40.62 12.33
CA CYS A 14 -22.36 40.64 11.37
C CYS A 14 -21.55 41.94 11.49
N ARG A 15 -20.23 41.81 11.63
CA ARG A 15 -19.28 42.93 11.52
C ARG A 15 -18.70 42.95 10.11
N SER A 16 -19.07 43.98 9.36
CA SER A 16 -18.54 44.34 8.04
C SER A 16 -17.05 44.69 8.13
N ILE A 17 -16.25 44.12 7.21
CA ILE A 17 -14.87 44.55 6.93
C ILE A 17 -14.88 45.17 5.53
N PRO A 18 -14.39 46.41 5.33
CA PRO A 18 -14.35 47.04 4.03
C PRO A 18 -12.99 46.84 3.33
N GLY A 19 -13.05 46.56 2.02
CA GLY A 19 -12.15 47.15 1.03
C GLY A 19 -10.80 46.48 0.79
N GLY A 20 -10.61 45.96 -0.44
CA GLY A 20 -9.29 45.60 -0.96
C GLY A 20 -9.36 44.67 -2.18
N VAL A 21 -10.02 45.08 -3.26
CA VAL A 21 -10.07 44.29 -4.51
C VAL A 21 -8.92 44.70 -5.41
N THR A 22 -7.76 44.06 -5.26
CA THR A 22 -6.71 44.05 -6.29
C THR A 22 -7.04 42.96 -7.28
N ARG A 23 -7.44 43.37 -8.49
CA ARG A 23 -7.68 42.51 -9.64
C ARG A 23 -6.36 41.91 -10.09
N LEU A 24 -6.19 40.60 -9.92
CA LEU A 24 -5.22 39.82 -10.69
C LEU A 24 -6.00 38.83 -11.56
N ALA A 25 -5.93 39.10 -12.85
CA ALA A 25 -6.53 38.30 -13.90
C ALA A 25 -5.82 36.95 -13.97
N ALA A 26 -6.51 35.89 -13.54
CA ALA A 26 -6.18 34.53 -13.90
C ALA A 26 -7.26 34.04 -14.87
N SER A 27 -6.89 33.99 -16.15
CA SER A 27 -7.69 33.39 -17.21
C SER A 27 -7.87 31.90 -16.94
N VAL A 28 -9.01 31.54 -16.35
CA VAL A 28 -9.50 30.15 -16.36
C VAL A 28 -10.14 29.93 -17.72
N VAL A 29 -9.47 29.14 -18.56
CA VAL A 29 -10.08 28.53 -19.74
C VAL A 29 -11.14 27.55 -19.24
N VAL A 30 -12.40 28.01 -19.23
CA VAL A 30 -13.57 27.17 -19.03
C VAL A 30 -13.81 26.42 -20.33
N THR A 31 -13.30 25.19 -20.43
CA THR A 31 -13.73 24.26 -21.47
C THR A 31 -15.14 23.80 -21.11
N ALA A 32 -16.13 24.43 -21.72
CA ALA A 32 -17.52 23.99 -21.69
C ALA A 32 -17.62 22.63 -22.39
N LEU A 33 -17.67 21.55 -21.60
CA LEU A 33 -18.13 20.25 -22.08
C LEU A 33 -19.65 20.26 -22.05
N LEU A 34 -20.22 20.38 -23.25
CA LEU A 34 -21.63 20.25 -23.52
C LEU A 34 -22.17 18.91 -23.00
N CYS A 35 -23.39 18.98 -22.45
CA CYS A 35 -24.30 17.86 -22.30
C CYS A 35 -24.39 17.03 -23.59
N GLY A 36 -24.17 15.72 -23.47
CA GLY A 36 -24.68 14.71 -24.37
C GLY A 36 -25.47 13.67 -23.58
N PRO A 37 -26.72 13.35 -23.92
CA PRO A 37 -27.44 12.22 -23.36
C PRO A 37 -26.99 10.97 -24.12
N GLY A 38 -26.39 10.02 -23.41
CA GLY A 38 -25.87 8.81 -24.04
C GLY A 38 -25.22 7.87 -23.05
N ALA A 39 -25.87 7.63 -21.90
CA ALA A 39 -25.59 6.44 -21.12
C ALA A 39 -26.07 5.23 -21.95
N ALA A 40 -25.25 4.79 -22.90
CA ALA A 40 -25.30 3.44 -23.38
C ALA A 40 -25.11 2.55 -22.15
N GLN A 41 -26.18 1.88 -21.76
CA GLN A 41 -26.10 0.81 -20.79
C GLN A 41 -25.18 -0.26 -21.39
N SER A 42 -23.92 -0.28 -20.94
CA SER A 42 -23.03 -1.41 -21.16
C SER A 42 -23.57 -2.56 -20.34
N VAL A 43 -24.61 -3.20 -20.85
CA VAL A 43 -25.03 -4.53 -20.42
C VAL A 43 -23.84 -5.41 -20.73
N LEU A 44 -23.08 -5.77 -19.71
CA LEU A 44 -22.18 -6.91 -19.74
C LEU A 44 -23.01 -8.10 -20.17
N LYS A 45 -22.98 -8.39 -21.48
CA LYS A 45 -23.45 -9.64 -22.04
C LYS A 45 -22.46 -10.68 -21.55
N LEU A 46 -22.69 -11.20 -20.35
CA LEU A 46 -22.08 -12.45 -19.92
C LEU A 46 -22.28 -13.42 -21.07
N GLY A 47 -21.17 -13.99 -21.56
CA GLY A 47 -21.18 -14.91 -22.69
C GLY A 47 -22.27 -15.95 -22.50
N GLY A 48 -22.99 -16.24 -23.58
CA GLY A 48 -24.01 -17.28 -23.60
C GLY A 48 -23.38 -18.62 -23.24
N THR A 49 -23.38 -18.92 -21.95
CA THR A 49 -23.40 -20.29 -21.45
C THR A 49 -24.81 -20.78 -21.72
N ASP A 50 -24.92 -21.86 -22.50
CA ASP A 50 -26.16 -22.60 -22.71
C ASP A 50 -26.95 -22.64 -21.41
N ALA A 51 -28.17 -22.10 -21.42
CA ALA A 51 -29.06 -22.20 -20.28
C ALA A 51 -29.20 -23.69 -19.96
N PRO A 52 -28.75 -24.17 -18.78
CA PRO A 52 -28.90 -25.57 -18.45
C PRO A 52 -30.38 -25.91 -18.53
N GLN A 53 -30.71 -26.88 -19.40
CA GLN A 53 -32.08 -27.35 -19.57
C GLN A 53 -32.64 -27.69 -18.19
N SER A 54 -33.74 -27.02 -17.84
CA SER A 54 -34.50 -27.20 -16.62
C SER A 54 -35.04 -28.63 -16.58
N GLY A 55 -34.23 -29.56 -16.09
CA GLY A 55 -34.71 -30.86 -15.62
C GLY A 55 -35.68 -30.62 -14.48
N SER A 56 -36.85 -31.23 -14.56
CA SER A 56 -38.03 -31.06 -13.72
C SER A 56 -37.88 -31.46 -12.23
N ASP A 57 -36.65 -31.55 -11.73
CA ASP A 57 -36.33 -31.73 -10.31
C ASP A 57 -36.18 -30.38 -9.56
N THR A 58 -36.55 -29.27 -10.21
CA THR A 58 -36.21 -27.89 -9.83
C THR A 58 -36.93 -27.34 -8.59
N SER A 59 -37.86 -28.10 -8.00
CA SER A 59 -38.63 -27.66 -6.82
C SER A 59 -38.02 -28.04 -5.47
N CYS A 60 -36.85 -28.69 -5.43
CA CYS A 60 -36.27 -29.11 -4.16
C CYS A 60 -36.06 -27.92 -3.22
N GLY A 61 -36.88 -27.88 -2.18
CA GLY A 61 -36.63 -27.05 -1.01
C GLY A 61 -36.70 -25.55 -1.24
N ALA A 62 -37.21 -25.05 -2.37
CA ALA A 62 -37.41 -23.60 -2.59
C ALA A 62 -38.27 -22.97 -1.48
N ALA A 63 -39.39 -23.62 -1.10
CA ALA A 63 -40.22 -23.19 0.02
C ALA A 63 -39.46 -23.20 1.37
N LYS A 64 -38.62 -24.23 1.61
CA LYS A 64 -37.80 -24.32 2.83
C LYS A 64 -36.73 -23.24 2.86
N TYR A 65 -36.10 -22.98 1.72
CA TYR A 65 -35.08 -21.96 1.57
C TYR A 65 -35.69 -20.57 1.75
N HIS A 66 -36.84 -20.29 1.13
CA HIS A 66 -37.58 -19.05 1.32
C HIS A 66 -37.96 -18.82 2.79
N ALA A 67 -38.45 -19.85 3.49
CA ALA A 67 -38.70 -19.77 4.92
C ALA A 67 -37.43 -19.50 5.74
N ALA A 68 -36.29 -20.08 5.35
CA ALA A 68 -34.99 -19.80 5.97
C ALA A 68 -34.53 -18.36 5.69
N LEU A 69 -34.72 -17.82 4.48
CA LEU A 69 -34.43 -16.42 4.16
C LEU A 69 -35.27 -15.46 5.00
N ALA A 70 -36.55 -15.76 5.21
CA ALA A 70 -37.40 -14.98 6.10
C ALA A 70 -36.87 -14.97 7.55
N ALA A 71 -36.43 -16.12 8.05
CA ALA A 71 -35.80 -16.20 9.38
C ALA A 71 -34.49 -15.39 9.46
N ILE A 72 -33.67 -15.42 8.40
CA ILE A 72 -32.43 -14.64 8.31
C ILE A 72 -32.71 -13.14 8.30
N ARG A 73 -33.73 -12.72 7.55
CA ARG A 73 -34.19 -11.33 7.50
C ARG A 73 -34.61 -10.80 8.87
N ASP A 74 -35.24 -11.66 9.67
CA ASP A 74 -35.80 -11.26 10.95
C ASP A 74 -34.76 -11.27 12.09
N ARG A 75 -33.60 -11.92 11.89
CA ARG A 75 -32.50 -11.98 12.88
C ARG A 75 -31.21 -11.33 12.36
N GLU A 76 -30.45 -12.04 11.52
CA GLU A 76 -29.11 -11.62 11.08
C GLU A 76 -29.16 -10.30 10.32
N TYR A 77 -30.16 -10.10 9.45
CA TYR A 77 -30.28 -8.84 8.71
C TYR A 77 -30.65 -7.65 9.62
N GLN A 78 -31.44 -7.85 10.69
CA GLN A 78 -31.70 -6.77 11.63
C GLN A 78 -30.41 -6.36 12.37
N SER A 79 -29.49 -7.30 12.60
CA SER A 79 -28.19 -6.99 13.19
C SER A 79 -27.37 -6.01 12.33
N ILE A 80 -27.59 -5.94 11.00
CA ILE A 80 -26.94 -4.92 10.14
C ILE A 80 -27.46 -3.51 10.47
N LYS A 81 -28.74 -3.37 10.83
CA LYS A 81 -29.34 -2.08 11.20
C LYS A 81 -28.98 -1.65 12.62
N GLU A 82 -28.81 -2.62 13.50
CA GLU A 82 -28.40 -2.42 14.90
C GLU A 82 -26.88 -2.25 15.02
N ALA A 83 -26.11 -2.80 14.07
CA ALA A 83 -24.68 -2.68 13.99
C ALA A 83 -24.31 -1.20 14.00
N ARG A 84 -23.33 -0.88 14.84
CA ARG A 84 -22.98 0.52 15.06
C ARG A 84 -22.05 0.97 13.94
N GLU A 85 -22.28 2.19 13.47
CA GLU A 85 -21.26 2.97 12.76
C GLU A 85 -20.19 3.51 13.72
N ASP A 86 -19.97 2.85 14.86
CA ASP A 86 -19.02 3.31 15.86
C ASP A 86 -17.62 2.93 15.40
N ALA A 87 -17.00 3.88 14.70
CA ALA A 87 -15.73 3.73 14.01
C ALA A 87 -14.52 3.59 14.93
N GLY A 88 -14.71 3.69 16.24
CA GLY A 88 -13.68 4.28 17.10
C GLY A 88 -13.44 5.75 16.73
N LYS A 89 -12.98 6.54 17.69
CA LYS A 89 -12.49 7.89 17.36
C LYS A 89 -11.22 7.74 16.52
N PRO A 90 -10.97 8.64 15.54
CA PRO A 90 -9.65 8.71 14.92
C PRO A 90 -8.59 8.82 16.00
N ASP A 91 -7.47 8.12 15.80
CA ASP A 91 -6.33 8.23 16.69
C ASP A 91 -5.63 9.57 16.40
N GLU A 92 -5.96 10.59 17.19
CA GLU A 92 -5.44 11.95 17.04
C GLU A 92 -3.92 12.03 17.25
N SER A 93 -3.29 10.99 17.82
CA SER A 93 -1.84 10.92 17.95
C SER A 93 -1.13 10.56 16.63
N LEU A 94 -1.85 10.03 15.64
CA LEU A 94 -1.27 9.67 14.36
C LEU A 94 -1.19 10.87 13.41
N PRO A 95 -0.11 10.98 12.62
CA PRO A 95 0.13 12.12 11.74
C PRO A 95 -0.89 12.29 10.59
N GLY A 96 -1.75 11.29 10.34
CA GLY A 96 -2.71 11.35 9.24
C GLY A 96 -2.10 11.05 7.85
N HIS A 97 -0.83 10.67 7.80
CA HIS A 97 -0.08 10.33 6.59
C HIS A 97 1.14 9.46 6.96
N LEU A 98 1.79 8.84 5.98
CA LEU A 98 3.08 8.19 6.23
C LEU A 98 4.15 9.26 6.48
N VAL A 99 4.95 9.08 7.54
CA VAL A 99 6.13 9.88 7.87
C VAL A 99 7.14 9.80 6.74
N PHE A 100 7.35 8.60 6.18
CA PHE A 100 8.24 8.35 5.05
C PHE A 100 7.47 7.86 3.82
N ASN A 101 7.54 8.63 2.75
CA ASN A 101 6.99 8.22 1.46
C ASN A 101 7.99 7.29 0.75
N PRO A 102 7.59 6.06 0.37
CA PRO A 102 8.51 5.14 -0.28
C PRO A 102 8.91 5.69 -1.65
N ILE A 103 10.20 5.64 -1.95
CA ILE A 103 10.76 6.08 -3.22
C ILE A 103 10.59 4.98 -4.26
N VAL A 104 10.83 3.73 -3.85
CA VAL A 104 10.63 2.57 -4.69
C VAL A 104 9.26 1.96 -4.42
N THR A 105 8.40 1.97 -5.43
CA THR A 105 7.13 1.24 -5.36
C THR A 105 7.40 -0.27 -5.38
N PRO A 106 6.79 -1.05 -4.47
CA PRO A 106 6.94 -2.50 -4.49
C PRO A 106 6.52 -3.12 -5.82
N LYS A 107 7.31 -4.10 -6.27
CA LYS A 107 7.08 -4.83 -7.53
C LYS A 107 6.02 -5.91 -7.37
N SER A 108 5.95 -6.58 -6.21
CA SER A 108 4.97 -7.62 -5.95
C SER A 108 3.58 -7.01 -5.73
N GLY A 109 2.54 -7.73 -6.18
CA GLY A 109 1.15 -7.29 -6.03
C GLY A 109 0.77 -7.11 -4.56
N ASP A 110 1.21 -8.03 -3.70
CA ASP A 110 0.85 -8.03 -2.27
C ASP A 110 1.51 -6.91 -1.50
N ALA A 111 2.80 -6.65 -1.72
CA ALA A 111 3.47 -5.51 -1.09
C ALA A 111 2.88 -4.17 -1.56
N ARG A 112 2.43 -4.08 -2.82
CA ARG A 112 1.70 -2.89 -3.29
C ARG A 112 0.36 -2.74 -2.58
N ARG A 113 -0.39 -3.82 -2.41
CA ARG A 113 -1.65 -3.82 -1.63
C ARG A 113 -1.40 -3.44 -0.18
N ALA A 114 -0.32 -3.93 0.42
CA ALA A 114 0.10 -3.63 1.80
C ALA A 114 0.39 -2.13 1.96
N LEU A 115 1.15 -1.54 1.04
CA LEU A 115 1.41 -0.11 1.00
C LEU A 115 0.14 0.73 0.85
N ILE A 116 -0.79 0.33 -0.02
CA ILE A 116 -2.08 1.02 -0.20
C ILE A 116 -2.90 0.96 1.10
N ALA A 117 -2.98 -0.21 1.73
CA ALA A 117 -3.70 -0.40 2.99
C ALA A 117 -3.10 0.44 4.12
N ALA A 118 -1.77 0.45 4.29
CA ALA A 118 -1.11 1.28 5.29
C ALA A 118 -1.33 2.78 5.04
N ASN A 119 -1.27 3.23 3.78
CA ASN A 119 -1.60 4.63 3.44
C ASN A 119 -3.05 5.00 3.80
N GLN A 120 -3.99 4.08 3.58
CA GLN A 120 -5.38 4.28 3.96
C GLN A 120 -5.54 4.35 5.48
N LEU A 121 -4.85 3.49 6.24
CA LEU A 121 -4.84 3.50 7.70
C LEU A 121 -4.21 4.77 8.27
N ALA A 122 -3.09 5.22 7.70
CA ALA A 122 -2.45 6.47 8.09
C ALA A 122 -3.40 7.66 7.89
N ARG A 123 -4.02 7.77 6.70
CA ARG A 123 -4.99 8.84 6.38
C ARG A 123 -6.26 8.78 7.20
N SER A 124 -6.70 7.57 7.55
CA SER A 124 -7.88 7.38 8.38
C SER A 124 -7.58 7.52 9.86
N GLN A 125 -6.31 7.75 10.25
CA GLN A 125 -5.85 7.75 11.64
C GLN A 125 -6.31 6.48 12.36
N ASN A 126 -5.97 5.34 11.78
CA ASN A 126 -6.37 4.02 12.26
C ASN A 126 -7.89 3.80 12.35
N ARG A 127 -8.73 4.57 11.65
CA ARG A 127 -10.15 4.18 11.54
C ARG A 127 -10.32 2.93 10.68
N PRO A 128 -11.31 2.07 10.97
CA PRO A 128 -11.63 0.90 10.17
C PRO A 128 -11.69 1.24 8.67
N ALA A 129 -11.10 0.38 7.83
CA ALA A 129 -10.92 0.64 6.41
C ALA A 129 -12.23 1.00 5.69
N TRP A 130 -13.33 0.35 6.09
CA TRP A 130 -14.66 0.59 5.52
C TRP A 130 -15.23 1.99 5.79
N LEU A 131 -14.72 2.68 6.83
CA LEU A 131 -15.09 4.05 7.19
C LEU A 131 -14.10 5.11 6.73
N ALA A 132 -12.92 4.69 6.27
CA ALA A 132 -11.87 5.59 5.83
C ALA A 132 -12.24 6.37 4.57
N SER A 133 -13.10 5.81 3.70
CA SER A 133 -13.48 6.44 2.44
C SER A 133 -15.00 6.57 2.29
N LYS A 134 -15.44 7.53 1.46
CA LYS A 134 -16.85 7.65 1.08
C LYS A 134 -17.29 6.49 0.19
N ASP A 135 -16.40 5.98 -0.67
CA ASP A 135 -16.66 4.85 -1.56
C ASP A 135 -16.92 3.56 -0.75
N SER A 136 -16.04 3.24 0.21
CA SER A 136 -16.19 2.07 1.07
C SER A 136 -17.50 2.10 1.87
N ARG A 137 -17.87 3.26 2.43
CA ARG A 137 -19.17 3.43 3.12
C ARG A 137 -20.35 3.23 2.19
N TRP A 138 -20.26 3.75 0.97
CA TRP A 138 -21.29 3.55 -0.04
C TRP A 138 -21.40 2.09 -0.45
N ILE A 139 -20.28 1.39 -0.69
CA ILE A 139 -20.25 -0.04 -1.01
C ILE A 139 -20.89 -0.87 0.10
N VAL A 140 -20.49 -0.68 1.36
CA VAL A 140 -21.06 -1.39 2.52
C VAL A 140 -22.56 -1.13 2.62
N GLY A 141 -22.99 0.13 2.47
CA GLY A 141 -24.40 0.49 2.48
C GLY A 141 -25.19 -0.13 1.32
N GLU A 142 -24.62 -0.21 0.12
CA GLU A 142 -25.30 -0.80 -1.04
C GLU A 142 -25.38 -2.33 -0.93
N VAL A 143 -24.31 -3.00 -0.50
CA VAL A 143 -24.33 -4.45 -0.20
C VAL A 143 -25.41 -4.76 0.85
N GLY A 144 -25.49 -3.96 1.92
CA GLY A 144 -26.54 -4.12 2.93
C GLY A 144 -27.96 -3.95 2.37
N LYS A 145 -28.17 -3.03 1.42
CA LYS A 145 -29.48 -2.88 0.74
C LYS A 145 -29.77 -4.04 -0.21
N GLU A 146 -28.79 -4.48 -1.00
CA GLU A 146 -28.95 -5.59 -1.93
C GLU A 146 -29.30 -6.89 -1.20
N LEU A 147 -28.64 -7.17 -0.07
CA LEU A 147 -29.00 -8.32 0.78
C LEU A 147 -30.43 -8.19 1.32
N GLY A 148 -30.85 -6.98 1.70
CA GLY A 148 -32.23 -6.73 2.11
C GLY A 148 -33.25 -7.01 1.01
N ARG A 149 -32.94 -6.64 -0.24
CA ARG A 149 -33.78 -6.96 -1.41
C ARG A 149 -33.79 -8.46 -1.70
N TYR A 150 -32.63 -9.12 -1.62
CA TYR A 150 -32.50 -10.56 -1.81
C TYR A 150 -33.32 -11.35 -0.79
N LEU A 151 -33.21 -11.00 0.50
CA LEU A 151 -33.96 -11.61 1.60
C LEU A 151 -35.48 -11.32 1.55
N GLY A 152 -35.88 -10.32 0.77
CA GLY A 152 -37.28 -9.95 0.55
C GLY A 152 -37.89 -10.53 -0.73
N GLN A 153 -37.16 -11.37 -1.47
CA GLN A 153 -37.67 -12.00 -2.68
C GLN A 153 -38.85 -12.91 -2.36
N GLU A 154 -39.84 -12.91 -3.24
CA GLU A 154 -40.97 -13.83 -3.17
C GLU A 154 -40.51 -15.27 -3.43
N GLU A 155 -41.28 -16.24 -2.94
CA GLU A 155 -41.02 -17.64 -3.22
C GLU A 155 -41.11 -17.89 -4.73
N THR A 156 -40.00 -18.34 -5.32
CA THR A 156 -39.93 -18.74 -6.72
C THR A 156 -39.21 -20.07 -6.84
N GLU A 157 -39.54 -20.83 -7.88
CA GLU A 157 -38.85 -22.11 -8.19
C GLU A 157 -37.35 -21.92 -8.48
N TYR A 158 -36.92 -20.70 -8.82
CA TYR A 158 -35.52 -20.38 -9.15
C TYR A 158 -34.71 -19.86 -7.97
N LEU A 159 -35.28 -19.75 -6.77
CA LEU A 159 -34.63 -19.13 -5.61
C LEU A 159 -33.31 -19.81 -5.20
N CYS A 160 -33.19 -21.12 -5.47
CA CYS A 160 -31.98 -21.89 -5.21
C CYS A 160 -30.87 -21.71 -6.27
N GLY A 161 -31.16 -21.08 -7.42
CA GLY A 161 -30.23 -20.91 -8.53
C GLY A 161 -29.26 -19.74 -8.32
N GLY A 162 -27.99 -19.93 -8.67
CA GLY A 162 -26.99 -18.85 -8.72
C GLY A 162 -26.60 -18.23 -7.37
N VAL A 163 -27.08 -18.78 -6.24
CA VAL A 163 -26.80 -18.24 -4.90
C VAL A 163 -25.29 -18.19 -4.58
N PRO A 164 -24.49 -19.24 -4.85
CA PRO A 164 -23.05 -19.18 -4.55
C PRO A 164 -22.33 -18.04 -5.28
N ASP A 165 -22.62 -17.82 -6.57
CA ASP A 165 -22.02 -16.77 -7.38
C ASP A 165 -22.44 -15.37 -6.93
N TYR A 166 -23.72 -15.22 -6.53
CA TYR A 166 -24.22 -13.98 -5.94
C TYR A 166 -23.49 -13.66 -4.62
N LEU A 167 -23.39 -14.63 -3.72
CA LEU A 167 -22.72 -14.43 -2.43
C LEU A 167 -21.22 -14.18 -2.58
N ASP A 168 -20.55 -14.86 -3.51
CA ASP A 168 -19.16 -14.59 -3.87
C ASP A 168 -18.97 -13.15 -4.37
N THR A 169 -19.88 -12.67 -5.21
CA THR A 169 -19.88 -11.27 -5.67
C THR A 169 -20.05 -10.29 -4.51
N MET A 170 -20.96 -10.55 -3.56
CA MET A 170 -21.14 -9.71 -2.37
C MET A 170 -19.89 -9.71 -1.47
N ARG A 171 -19.24 -10.87 -1.27
CA ARG A 171 -17.97 -10.97 -0.53
C ARG A 171 -16.87 -10.17 -1.20
N LYS A 172 -16.75 -10.23 -2.53
CA LYS A 172 -15.76 -9.43 -3.29
C LYS A 172 -15.98 -7.92 -3.13
N TYR A 173 -17.24 -7.47 -3.12
CA TYR A 173 -17.55 -6.05 -2.86
C TYR A 173 -17.18 -5.63 -1.43
N LEU A 174 -17.46 -6.47 -0.42
CA LEU A 174 -17.07 -6.19 0.97
C LEU A 174 -15.56 -6.20 1.16
N ALA A 175 -14.86 -7.18 0.58
CA ALA A 175 -13.40 -7.24 0.60
C ALA A 175 -12.79 -5.97 0.00
N ARG A 176 -13.36 -5.44 -1.08
CA ARG A 176 -12.96 -4.14 -1.65
C ARG A 176 -13.20 -2.97 -0.69
N ALA A 177 -14.24 -3.01 0.14
CA ALA A 177 -14.46 -2.01 1.17
C ALA A 177 -13.47 -2.12 2.35
N GLY A 178 -12.68 -3.20 2.42
CA GLY A 178 -11.53 -3.36 3.29
C GLY A 178 -11.66 -4.43 4.38
N SER A 179 -12.62 -5.35 4.30
CA SER A 179 -13.02 -6.21 5.43
C SER A 179 -12.43 -7.63 5.48
N ASP A 180 -11.35 -7.95 4.76
CA ASP A 180 -10.82 -9.33 4.76
C ASP A 180 -9.64 -9.49 5.73
N ALA A 181 -9.87 -10.18 6.85
CA ALA A 181 -8.83 -10.46 7.85
C ALA A 181 -7.76 -11.43 7.35
N SER A 182 -8.12 -12.42 6.53
CA SER A 182 -7.14 -13.37 5.96
C SER A 182 -6.15 -12.66 5.05
N SER A 183 -6.63 -11.66 4.31
CA SER A 183 -5.76 -10.79 3.53
C SER A 183 -4.78 -10.00 4.39
N LEU A 184 -5.09 -9.68 5.65
CA LEU A 184 -4.20 -8.87 6.48
C LEU A 184 -2.90 -9.61 6.83
N ASP A 185 -2.98 -10.88 7.20
CA ASP A 185 -1.80 -11.68 7.54
C ASP A 185 -0.90 -11.90 6.32
N ASP A 186 -1.50 -12.14 5.14
CA ASP A 186 -0.77 -12.21 3.87
C ASP A 186 -0.07 -10.88 3.55
N LEU A 187 -0.74 -9.74 3.77
CA LEU A 187 -0.14 -8.42 3.56
C LEU A 187 1.00 -8.14 4.55
N LYS A 188 0.85 -8.54 5.83
CA LYS A 188 1.90 -8.42 6.85
C LYS A 188 3.11 -9.27 6.50
N ALA A 189 2.91 -10.53 6.11
CA ALA A 189 3.98 -11.43 5.71
C ALA A 189 4.73 -10.91 4.47
N ALA A 190 3.99 -10.49 3.44
CA ALA A 190 4.58 -9.90 2.24
C ALA A 190 5.37 -8.62 2.55
N GLN A 191 4.83 -7.75 3.41
CA GLN A 191 5.49 -6.52 3.81
C GLN A 191 6.72 -6.76 4.70
N ALA A 192 6.67 -7.75 5.60
CA ALA A 192 7.80 -8.10 6.45
C ALA A 192 9.00 -8.58 5.61
N ALA A 193 8.76 -9.36 4.55
CA ALA A 193 9.79 -9.76 3.60
C ALA A 193 10.41 -8.53 2.89
N VAL A 194 9.58 -7.63 2.36
CA VAL A 194 10.04 -6.39 1.71
C VAL A 194 10.84 -5.49 2.67
N ALA A 195 10.38 -5.35 3.91
CA ALA A 195 11.07 -4.57 4.93
C ALA A 195 12.43 -5.20 5.28
N SER A 196 12.48 -6.52 5.48
CA SER A 196 13.74 -7.24 5.71
C SER A 196 14.73 -7.04 4.56
N ASP A 197 14.29 -7.22 3.32
CA ASP A 197 15.13 -7.05 2.13
C ASP A 197 15.63 -5.61 1.98
N SER A 198 14.76 -4.62 2.22
CA SER A 198 15.14 -3.21 2.20
C SER A 198 16.18 -2.90 3.26
N ILE A 199 16.00 -3.38 4.50
CA ILE A 199 16.97 -3.15 5.58
C ILE A 199 18.32 -3.79 5.23
N LEU A 200 18.33 -5.03 4.72
CA LEU A 200 19.55 -5.71 4.31
C LEU A 200 20.26 -4.98 3.16
N ALA A 201 19.52 -4.48 2.18
CA ALA A 201 20.06 -3.67 1.08
C ALA A 201 20.66 -2.35 1.59
N THR A 202 19.98 -1.68 2.52
CA THR A 202 20.47 -0.44 3.13
C THR A 202 21.72 -0.69 3.98
N LEU A 203 21.72 -1.73 4.82
CA LEU A 203 22.91 -2.12 5.59
C LEU A 203 24.09 -2.49 4.69
N HIS A 204 23.84 -3.12 3.54
CA HIS A 204 24.87 -3.39 2.55
C HIS A 204 25.43 -2.10 1.93
N ALA A 205 24.55 -1.16 1.55
CA ALA A 205 24.95 0.12 0.97
C ALA A 205 25.71 1.01 1.96
N LEU A 206 25.41 0.89 3.26
CA LEU A 206 26.09 1.59 4.35
C LEU A 206 27.34 0.85 4.86
N ARG A 207 27.78 -0.23 4.23
CA ARG A 207 29.03 -0.86 4.67
C ARG A 207 30.19 0.12 4.49
N PRO A 208 31.04 0.30 5.52
CA PRO A 208 32.26 1.08 5.37
C PRO A 208 33.05 0.56 4.18
N VAL A 209 33.50 1.47 3.32
CA VAL A 209 34.39 1.11 2.21
C VAL A 209 35.63 0.47 2.83
N PRO A 210 35.99 -0.77 2.45
CA PRO A 210 37.18 -1.40 2.99
C PRO A 210 38.36 -0.49 2.68
N LEU A 211 39.09 -0.09 3.72
CA LEU A 211 40.33 0.65 3.54
C LEU A 211 41.20 -0.17 2.57
N PRO A 212 41.80 0.46 1.55
CA PRO A 212 42.65 -0.25 0.62
C PRO A 212 43.71 -0.99 1.43
N THR A 213 43.63 -2.32 1.41
CA THR A 213 44.66 -3.17 2.03
C THR A 213 45.97 -2.74 1.41
N ALA A 214 46.92 -2.26 2.24
CA ALA A 214 48.21 -1.81 1.76
C ALA A 214 48.76 -2.88 0.80
N ALA A 215 49.05 -2.46 -0.44
CA ALA A 215 49.62 -3.37 -1.43
C ALA A 215 50.80 -4.09 -0.77
N PRO A 216 50.91 -5.43 -0.90
CA PRO A 216 52.01 -6.16 -0.29
C PRO A 216 53.30 -5.46 -0.69
N SER A 217 54.09 -5.06 0.31
CA SER A 217 55.41 -4.46 0.12
C SER A 217 56.13 -5.28 -0.95
N SER A 218 56.52 -4.64 -2.05
CA SER A 218 57.06 -5.29 -3.25
C SER A 218 57.88 -6.55 -2.94
N PRO A 219 57.75 -7.60 -3.76
CA PRO A 219 58.62 -8.76 -3.68
C PRO A 219 60.06 -8.29 -3.58
N GLN A 220 60.81 -8.83 -2.60
CA GLN A 220 62.26 -8.82 -2.62
C GLN A 220 62.70 -9.03 -4.07
N ALA A 221 63.35 -8.02 -4.65
CA ALA A 221 64.01 -8.20 -5.92
C ALA A 221 64.92 -9.42 -5.76
N PRO A 222 64.76 -10.49 -6.57
CA PRO A 222 65.81 -11.48 -6.65
C PRO A 222 67.04 -10.74 -7.17
N SER A 223 68.00 -10.55 -6.27
CA SER A 223 69.33 -10.04 -6.57
C SER A 223 70.07 -11.09 -7.37
N GLU A 224 69.72 -11.27 -8.64
CA GLU A 224 70.61 -11.83 -9.66
C GLU A 224 70.01 -11.61 -11.05
N ALA A 225 70.63 -10.68 -11.78
CA ALA A 225 70.44 -10.52 -13.21
C ALA A 225 70.96 -11.77 -13.95
N PRO A 226 70.28 -12.15 -15.05
CA PRO A 226 70.98 -12.17 -16.33
C PRO A 226 70.21 -11.35 -17.39
N PRO A 227 70.87 -11.00 -18.51
CA PRO A 227 70.45 -9.90 -19.37
C PRO A 227 69.19 -10.22 -20.19
N THR A 228 68.47 -9.15 -20.50
CA THR A 228 67.36 -8.99 -21.46
C THR A 228 67.39 -9.90 -22.68
N PRO A 229 66.21 -10.19 -23.25
CA PRO A 229 65.86 -9.40 -24.43
C PRO A 229 64.49 -8.72 -24.31
N ALA A 230 64.48 -7.45 -24.66
CA ALA A 230 63.31 -6.68 -25.00
C ALA A 230 62.66 -7.25 -26.28
N ALA A 231 61.54 -7.97 -26.16
CA ALA A 231 60.59 -8.21 -27.24
C ALA A 231 59.31 -8.82 -26.64
N GLU A 232 58.15 -8.43 -27.18
CA GLU A 232 56.80 -8.91 -26.83
C GLU A 232 56.04 -8.16 -25.72
N LEU A 233 56.15 -6.84 -25.69
CA LEU A 233 54.95 -6.03 -25.44
C LEU A 233 54.07 -6.12 -26.69
N ARG A 234 53.01 -6.92 -26.63
CA ARG A 234 51.97 -6.94 -27.66
C ARG A 234 51.42 -5.53 -27.86
N PRO A 235 51.28 -5.03 -29.10
CA PRO A 235 50.63 -3.76 -29.36
C PRO A 235 49.17 -3.84 -28.90
N ALA A 236 48.76 -2.92 -28.01
CA ALA A 236 47.36 -2.69 -27.70
C ALA A 236 46.65 -2.25 -28.99
N VAL A 237 45.77 -3.12 -29.49
CA VAL A 237 44.93 -2.85 -30.65
C VAL A 237 43.90 -1.77 -30.27
N GLY A 238 44.16 -0.56 -30.76
CA GLY A 238 43.22 0.48 -31.16
C GLY A 238 41.95 0.70 -30.33
N ILE A 239 41.98 1.68 -29.43
CA ILE A 239 40.83 2.57 -29.24
C ILE A 239 41.02 3.70 -30.25
N ALA A 240 40.64 3.43 -31.50
CA ALA A 240 40.58 4.46 -32.53
C ALA A 240 39.42 5.41 -32.20
N GLY A 241 39.75 6.70 -32.19
CA GLY A 241 38.86 7.79 -31.85
C GLY A 241 37.63 7.86 -32.75
N ARG A 242 36.58 8.46 -32.20
CA ARG A 242 35.41 8.88 -32.93
C ARG A 242 35.17 10.35 -32.65
N ASP A 243 35.97 11.19 -33.30
CA ASP A 243 35.65 12.60 -33.49
C ASP A 243 34.78 12.78 -34.74
N GLN A 244 33.66 13.44 -34.53
CA GLN A 244 33.03 14.47 -35.35
C GLN A 244 33.01 14.33 -36.88
N VAL A 245 31.80 14.22 -37.44
CA VAL A 245 31.42 14.92 -38.68
C VAL A 245 30.05 15.57 -38.48
N ALA A 246 29.99 16.85 -38.84
CA ALA A 246 28.82 17.71 -38.80
C ALA A 246 27.94 17.57 -40.06
N ALA A 247 26.67 17.97 -39.88
CA ALA A 247 25.73 18.57 -40.84
C ALA A 247 25.25 17.78 -42.08
N GLU A 248 23.94 17.48 -42.15
CA GLU A 248 22.97 18.03 -43.12
C GLU A 248 21.58 17.34 -43.02
N THR A 249 20.52 18.14 -42.92
CA THR A 249 19.08 17.84 -43.19
C THR A 249 18.77 18.01 -44.69
N PRO A 250 17.54 17.77 -45.26
CA PRO A 250 16.37 16.86 -45.02
C PRO A 250 15.98 16.14 -46.39
N PRO A 251 14.75 15.72 -46.80
CA PRO A 251 13.40 15.63 -46.17
C PRO A 251 12.53 14.34 -46.44
N ALA A 252 11.34 14.35 -45.82
CA ALA A 252 10.01 13.86 -46.27
C ALA A 252 9.62 12.36 -46.42
N ALA A 253 8.49 12.05 -45.75
CA ALA A 253 7.34 11.22 -46.14
C ALA A 253 7.46 9.67 -46.27
N ALA A 254 6.72 8.94 -45.40
CA ALA A 254 5.60 8.05 -45.76
C ALA A 254 5.23 7.06 -44.62
N THR A 255 3.95 7.07 -44.21
CA THR A 255 3.17 5.97 -43.59
C THR A 255 3.19 4.70 -44.48
N PRO A 256 2.93 3.45 -43.98
CA PRO A 256 1.63 3.05 -43.40
C PRO A 256 1.57 1.83 -42.42
N ALA A 257 0.33 1.56 -41.96
CA ALA A 257 -0.29 0.27 -41.59
C ALA A 257 0.17 -0.45 -40.31
N THR A 258 -0.69 -0.60 -39.29
CA THR A 258 -1.80 -1.59 -39.15
C THR A 258 -1.32 -3.03 -39.01
N THR A 259 -1.34 -3.53 -37.77
CA THR A 259 -1.90 -4.87 -37.47
C THR A 259 -2.32 -4.96 -36.01
N GLY A 260 -3.62 -5.18 -35.80
CA GLY A 260 -4.12 -5.69 -34.54
C GLY A 260 -3.67 -7.14 -34.36
N ALA A 261 -3.24 -7.48 -33.15
CA ALA A 261 -3.20 -8.84 -32.66
C ALA A 261 -3.69 -8.83 -31.22
N THR A 262 -4.92 -9.29 -31.08
CA THR A 262 -5.50 -9.95 -29.91
C THR A 262 -4.44 -10.80 -29.19
N GLN A 263 -4.13 -10.48 -27.93
CA GLN A 263 -3.55 -11.46 -27.02
C GLN A 263 -4.58 -11.81 -25.96
N THR A 264 -5.22 -12.93 -26.26
CA THR A 264 -5.97 -13.80 -25.37
C THR A 264 -5.12 -14.17 -24.15
N ALA A 265 -5.80 -14.22 -23.00
CA ALA A 265 -5.29 -14.66 -21.72
C ALA A 265 -4.58 -16.02 -21.79
N LEU A 266 -3.44 -16.10 -21.11
CA LEU A 266 -2.97 -17.33 -20.47
C LEU A 266 -2.56 -16.97 -19.04
N ALA A 267 -3.47 -17.24 -18.12
CA ALA A 267 -3.16 -17.38 -16.70
C ALA A 267 -2.97 -18.87 -16.45
N THR A 268 -1.74 -19.27 -16.12
CA THR A 268 -1.41 -20.40 -15.24
C THR A 268 0.09 -20.35 -14.94
N ASP A 269 0.43 -20.65 -13.68
CA ASP A 269 1.76 -20.80 -13.10
C ASP A 269 2.49 -19.52 -12.66
N ALA A 270 1.90 -18.87 -11.65
CA ALA A 270 2.63 -18.09 -10.66
C ALA A 270 3.23 -19.04 -9.60
N ALA A 271 4.31 -19.73 -9.97
CA ALA A 271 5.28 -20.32 -9.06
C ALA A 271 6.64 -20.31 -9.79
N THR A 272 7.72 -20.02 -9.07
CA THR A 272 9.11 -19.99 -9.57
C THR A 272 9.46 -18.89 -10.60
N ALA A 273 9.58 -17.65 -10.12
CA ALA A 273 10.34 -16.60 -10.81
C ALA A 273 11.49 -16.04 -9.94
N SER A 274 12.06 -16.87 -9.06
CA SER A 274 13.28 -16.58 -8.30
C SER A 274 14.52 -17.35 -8.79
N ASP A 275 14.40 -18.24 -9.79
CA ASP A 275 15.52 -19.08 -10.24
C ASP A 275 16.23 -18.60 -11.52
N ALA A 276 15.74 -17.57 -12.21
CA ALA A 276 16.33 -17.16 -13.48
C ALA A 276 17.65 -16.39 -13.36
N SER A 277 18.09 -16.03 -12.16
CA SER A 277 19.40 -15.37 -11.91
C SER A 277 20.39 -16.24 -11.14
N ALA A 278 20.06 -17.50 -10.83
CA ALA A 278 20.97 -18.41 -10.14
C ALA A 278 21.90 -19.19 -11.10
N ASN A 279 21.59 -19.25 -12.40
CA ASN A 279 22.31 -20.11 -13.35
C ASN A 279 23.26 -19.37 -14.31
N ALA A 280 23.53 -18.08 -14.08
CA ALA A 280 24.50 -17.35 -14.88
C ALA A 280 25.91 -17.49 -14.28
N GLY A 281 26.50 -18.68 -14.41
CA GLY A 281 27.94 -18.90 -14.19
C GLY A 281 28.39 -18.83 -12.73
N GLU A 282 27.76 -19.59 -11.83
CA GLU A 282 28.39 -19.90 -10.54
C GLU A 282 29.66 -20.71 -10.82
N ASP A 283 30.81 -20.08 -10.57
CA ASP A 283 32.11 -20.74 -10.58
C ASP A 283 32.07 -21.88 -9.54
N PRO A 284 32.20 -23.15 -9.97
CA PRO A 284 32.07 -24.29 -9.07
C PRO A 284 33.14 -24.34 -7.97
N ASP A 285 34.21 -23.54 -8.08
CA ASP A 285 35.26 -23.42 -7.07
C ASP A 285 34.98 -22.32 -6.02
N LEU A 286 33.94 -21.49 -6.18
CA LEU A 286 33.52 -20.56 -5.13
C LEU A 286 32.56 -21.25 -4.14
N PRO A 287 32.83 -21.20 -2.83
CA PRO A 287 31.89 -21.70 -1.84
C PRO A 287 30.57 -20.93 -1.97
N PRO A 288 29.41 -21.60 -1.80
CA PRO A 288 28.11 -20.95 -1.96
C PRO A 288 28.03 -19.74 -1.03
N LEU A 289 27.78 -18.57 -1.61
CA LEU A 289 27.64 -17.34 -0.83
C LEU A 289 26.51 -17.55 0.17
N SER A 290 26.82 -17.43 1.46
CA SER A 290 25.82 -17.57 2.51
C SER A 290 24.73 -16.53 2.27
N GLN A 291 23.51 -16.99 2.03
CA GLN A 291 22.38 -16.09 1.84
C GLN A 291 22.23 -15.21 3.09
N PRO A 292 22.03 -13.90 2.93
CA PRO A 292 21.87 -13.01 4.06
C PRO A 292 20.65 -13.46 4.88
N LYS A 293 20.86 -13.62 6.19
CA LYS A 293 19.80 -14.03 7.11
C LYS A 293 18.71 -12.96 7.15
N PRO A 294 17.42 -13.31 6.95
CA PRO A 294 16.31 -12.38 7.09
C PRO A 294 16.29 -11.71 8.47
N ILE A 295 15.85 -10.46 8.50
CA ILE A 295 15.72 -9.67 9.74
C ILE A 295 14.30 -9.87 10.28
N THR A 296 14.20 -10.30 11.55
CA THR A 296 12.92 -10.44 12.24
C THR A 296 12.33 -9.06 12.53
N LEU A 297 11.04 -8.85 12.25
CA LEU A 297 10.31 -7.59 12.44
C LEU A 297 8.91 -7.84 13.03
N ALA A 298 8.78 -8.87 13.87
CA ALA A 298 7.51 -9.40 14.35
C ALA A 298 6.91 -8.57 15.51
N SER A 299 7.75 -7.80 16.20
CA SER A 299 7.36 -6.96 17.33
C SER A 299 7.80 -5.51 17.15
N ASP A 300 7.25 -4.62 17.95
CA ASP A 300 7.68 -3.22 18.00
C ASP A 300 9.14 -3.09 18.42
N ASP A 301 9.57 -3.90 19.40
CA ASP A 301 10.97 -3.95 19.84
C ASP A 301 11.92 -4.35 18.70
N ASP A 302 11.53 -5.34 17.88
CA ASP A 302 12.31 -5.74 16.70
C ASP A 302 12.43 -4.59 15.69
N ARG A 303 11.34 -3.85 15.47
CA ARG A 303 11.31 -2.70 14.54
C ARG A 303 12.17 -1.55 15.06
N LEU A 304 12.06 -1.22 16.34
CA LEU A 304 12.89 -0.20 16.97
C LEU A 304 14.38 -0.57 16.90
N ALA A 305 14.72 -1.82 17.21
CA ALA A 305 16.09 -2.32 17.09
C ALA A 305 16.60 -2.27 15.64
N ALA A 306 15.74 -2.55 14.65
CA ALA A 306 16.09 -2.41 13.23
C ALA A 306 16.34 -0.94 12.84
N LEU A 307 15.51 0.00 13.31
CA LEU A 307 15.71 1.44 13.08
C LEU A 307 17.02 1.92 13.71
N ASP A 308 17.29 1.56 14.96
CA ASP A 308 18.53 1.95 15.65
C ASP A 308 19.77 1.36 14.96
N ARG A 309 19.67 0.11 14.48
CA ARG A 309 20.75 -0.53 13.69
C ARG A 309 21.02 0.19 12.38
N LEU A 310 19.98 0.66 11.68
CA LEU A 310 20.14 1.44 10.44
C LEU A 310 20.81 2.80 10.70
N VAL A 311 20.41 3.48 11.77
CA VAL A 311 21.01 4.76 12.18
C VAL A 311 22.47 4.57 12.57
N GLU A 312 22.78 3.53 13.33
CA GLU A 312 24.15 3.21 13.74
C GLU A 312 25.03 2.84 12.54
N ALA A 313 24.51 2.06 11.58
CA ALA A 313 25.22 1.78 10.33
C ALA A 313 25.49 3.06 9.52
N ALA A 314 24.54 4.01 9.50
CA ALA A 314 24.71 5.29 8.82
C ALA A 314 25.77 6.19 9.50
N LYS A 315 25.93 6.10 10.82
CA LYS A 315 27.02 6.74 11.54
C LYS A 315 28.37 6.10 11.19
N GLN A 316 28.45 4.78 11.26
CA GLN A 316 29.69 4.02 11.01
C GLN A 316 30.18 4.13 9.56
N SER A 317 29.28 4.34 8.61
CA SER A 317 29.63 4.56 7.21
C SER A 317 30.19 5.97 6.93
N GLY A 318 30.08 6.89 7.90
CA GLY A 318 30.37 8.31 7.72
C GLY A 318 29.31 9.06 6.91
N ALA A 319 28.18 8.42 6.57
CA ALA A 319 27.09 9.08 5.87
C ALA A 319 26.38 10.13 6.74
N LEU A 320 26.38 9.93 8.06
CA LEU A 320 25.92 10.92 9.04
C LEU A 320 27.11 11.71 9.57
N SER A 321 27.14 13.02 9.33
CA SER A 321 28.18 13.90 9.87
C SER A 321 27.94 14.22 11.34
N GLU A 322 28.90 13.89 12.22
CA GLU A 322 28.81 14.17 13.67
C GLU A 322 28.63 15.66 13.99
N ASP A 323 29.20 16.55 13.16
CA ASP A 323 29.12 18.00 13.33
C ASP A 323 27.71 18.59 13.15
N VAL A 324 26.81 17.90 12.43
CA VAL A 324 25.43 18.36 12.22
C VAL A 324 24.53 17.96 13.40
N ALA A 325 24.84 16.86 14.08
CA ALA A 325 24.07 16.38 15.23
C ALA A 325 24.19 17.33 16.44
N ALA A 326 25.34 17.98 16.63
CA ALA A 326 25.54 18.97 17.69
C ALA A 326 24.92 20.35 17.37
N GLY A 327 24.76 20.69 16.08
CA GLY A 327 24.22 21.99 15.65
C GLY A 327 22.69 22.09 15.70
N ALA A 328 21.98 20.97 15.61
CA ALA A 328 20.51 20.92 15.60
C ALA A 328 19.90 21.31 16.97
N GLU A 329 20.61 21.15 18.08
CA GLU A 329 20.12 21.56 19.41
C GLU A 329 20.15 23.09 19.64
N THR A 330 20.83 23.85 18.77
CA THR A 330 20.99 25.32 18.93
C THR A 330 20.34 26.17 17.84
N ALA A 331 19.75 25.55 16.82
CA ALA A 331 19.27 26.25 15.63
C ALA A 331 17.74 26.19 15.48
N ASP A 332 16.97 26.66 16.46
CA ASP A 332 15.55 26.98 16.23
C ASP A 332 14.98 28.10 17.15
N GLN A 333 15.57 29.29 17.03
CA GLN A 333 14.94 30.57 17.39
C GLN A 333 15.41 31.65 16.40
N GLY A 334 14.95 31.57 15.16
CA GLY A 334 15.42 32.49 14.11
C GLY A 334 14.59 32.48 12.84
N ASP A 335 13.37 32.99 12.93
CA ASP A 335 12.67 33.83 11.95
C ASP A 335 12.90 33.54 10.44
N ALA A 336 11.94 32.84 9.79
CA ALA A 336 11.40 33.18 8.45
C ALA A 336 10.36 32.16 7.91
N ALA A 337 9.09 32.53 8.05
CA ALA A 337 7.97 32.35 7.13
C ALA A 337 8.08 31.35 5.94
N ALA A 338 7.52 30.16 6.14
CA ALA A 338 6.58 29.52 5.21
C ALA A 338 5.65 28.63 6.04
N GLU A 339 4.37 29.02 6.14
CA GLU A 339 3.33 28.34 6.92
C GLU A 339 3.14 26.88 6.48
N SER A 340 3.88 25.97 7.10
CA SER A 340 3.34 24.68 7.49
C SER A 340 2.98 24.82 8.96
N PRO A 341 1.73 24.58 9.39
CA PRO A 341 1.37 24.70 10.80
C PRO A 341 2.19 23.68 11.60
N ALA A 342 3.21 24.18 12.30
CA ALA A 342 3.97 23.41 13.26
C ALA A 342 3.03 23.09 14.43
N THR A 343 2.60 21.84 14.50
CA THR A 343 1.82 21.29 15.61
C THR A 343 2.72 21.13 16.83
N PRO A 344 2.44 21.79 17.96
CA PRO A 344 3.15 21.56 19.20
C PRO A 344 2.59 20.31 19.90
N ASP A 345 3.00 19.10 19.51
CA ASP A 345 2.78 17.89 20.33
C ASP A 345 3.52 16.59 19.91
N ALA A 346 4.60 16.65 19.13
CA ALA A 346 5.34 15.45 18.69
C ALA A 346 5.88 14.59 19.86
N ALA A 347 6.19 15.19 21.02
CA ALA A 347 6.64 14.47 22.21
C ALA A 347 5.50 13.78 23.00
N ALA A 348 4.23 14.22 22.84
CA ALA A 348 3.08 13.59 23.48
C ALA A 348 2.51 12.42 22.66
N ALA A 349 2.76 12.39 21.34
CA ALA A 349 2.34 11.31 20.46
C ALA A 349 2.99 9.95 20.80
N GLY A 350 4.23 9.95 21.30
CA GLY A 350 4.95 8.73 21.70
C GLY A 350 4.35 7.98 22.89
N ALA A 351 3.48 8.60 23.69
CA ALA A 351 2.86 7.96 24.85
C ALA A 351 1.60 7.14 24.51
N ASN A 352 1.07 7.25 23.28
CA ASN A 352 -0.22 6.68 22.89
C ASN A 352 -0.10 5.33 22.15
N GLY A 353 0.86 4.48 22.55
CA GLY A 353 0.91 3.08 22.12
C GLY A 353 1.46 2.81 20.71
N ARG A 354 2.13 3.78 20.08
CA ARG A 354 2.79 3.63 18.76
C ARG A 354 4.26 4.07 18.80
N PRO A 355 5.15 3.34 19.49
CA PRO A 355 6.53 3.76 19.71
C PRO A 355 7.36 3.81 18.42
N VAL A 356 7.06 2.93 17.46
CA VAL A 356 7.75 2.89 16.16
C VAL A 356 7.50 4.15 15.34
N ILE A 357 6.24 4.62 15.27
CA ILE A 357 5.89 5.86 14.55
C ILE A 357 6.55 7.07 15.20
N ALA A 358 6.51 7.17 16.53
CA ALA A 358 7.17 8.26 17.24
C ALA A 358 8.68 8.29 16.95
N ARG A 359 9.34 7.13 16.99
CA ARG A 359 10.76 7.00 16.62
C ARG A 359 11.01 7.41 15.17
N LEU A 360 10.14 7.04 14.24
CA LEU A 360 10.23 7.43 12.83
C LEU A 360 10.11 8.95 12.64
N GLU A 361 9.23 9.62 13.39
CA GLU A 361 9.12 11.08 13.37
C GLU A 361 10.40 11.77 13.88
N GLU A 362 11.03 11.24 14.93
CA GLU A 362 12.32 11.73 15.42
C GLU A 362 13.44 11.58 14.38
N LEU A 363 13.41 10.51 13.57
CA LEU A 363 14.40 10.24 12.52
C LEU A 363 14.16 11.04 11.24
N ARG A 364 12.99 11.68 11.10
CA ARG A 364 12.60 12.45 9.91
C ARG A 364 13.64 13.52 9.50
N PRO A 365 14.22 14.33 10.40
CA PRO A 365 15.21 15.36 10.03
C PRO A 365 16.53 14.79 9.49
N LEU A 366 16.81 13.50 9.69
CA LEU A 366 18.04 12.88 9.18
C LEU A 366 18.04 12.81 7.65
N VAL A 367 16.86 12.58 7.05
CA VAL A 367 16.71 12.29 5.62
C VAL A 367 15.79 13.28 4.88
N TYR A 368 14.99 14.08 5.59
CA TYR A 368 14.20 15.16 5.00
C TYR A 368 14.64 16.53 5.53
N GLY A 369 14.29 17.60 4.80
CA GLY A 369 14.59 18.98 5.15
C GLY A 369 15.45 19.69 4.10
N SER A 370 15.68 20.99 4.30
CA SER A 370 16.54 21.80 3.42
C SER A 370 18.02 21.47 3.56
N ARG A 371 18.41 20.95 4.74
CA ARG A 371 19.76 20.50 5.08
C ARG A 371 19.69 19.18 5.85
N PRO A 372 19.41 18.06 5.16
CA PRO A 372 19.36 16.75 5.81
C PRO A 372 20.73 16.40 6.37
N ALA A 373 20.76 15.76 7.54
CA ALA A 373 22.02 15.36 8.19
C ALA A 373 22.82 14.35 7.35
N ILE A 374 22.13 13.55 6.54
CA ILE A 374 22.75 12.63 5.58
C ILE A 374 22.87 13.33 4.22
N SER A 375 24.11 13.68 3.87
CA SER A 375 24.43 14.37 2.62
C SER A 375 24.48 13.44 1.41
N ASP A 376 24.87 12.17 1.61
CA ASP A 376 24.86 11.18 0.53
C ASP A 376 23.43 10.84 0.11
N LEU A 377 23.10 11.19 -1.14
CA LEU A 377 21.79 10.97 -1.73
C LEU A 377 21.47 9.48 -1.88
N ALA A 378 22.46 8.63 -2.13
CA ALA A 378 22.23 7.19 -2.28
C ALA A 378 21.86 6.55 -0.95
N ALA A 379 22.67 6.75 0.10
CA ALA A 379 22.36 6.32 1.47
C ALA A 379 21.01 6.85 1.96
N ARG A 380 20.72 8.14 1.70
CA ARG A 380 19.45 8.76 2.10
C ARG A 380 18.24 8.09 1.46
N ARG A 381 18.30 7.76 0.16
CA ARG A 381 17.19 7.08 -0.52
C ARG A 381 16.94 5.69 0.07
N GLN A 382 18.01 4.93 0.32
CA GLN A 382 17.92 3.59 0.91
C GLN A 382 17.30 3.63 2.31
N LEU A 383 17.72 4.59 3.15
CA LEU A 383 17.14 4.80 4.47
C LEU A 383 15.65 5.17 4.41
N ILE A 384 15.24 6.06 3.50
CA ILE A 384 13.82 6.40 3.32
C ILE A 384 13.00 5.16 2.95
N ASP A 385 13.50 4.32 2.02
CA ASP A 385 12.79 3.10 1.62
C ASP A 385 12.69 2.09 2.77
N SER A 386 13.75 1.94 3.59
CA SER A 386 13.72 1.05 4.76
C SER A 386 12.81 1.57 5.87
N PHE A 387 12.88 2.86 6.19
CA PHE A 387 12.02 3.49 7.19
C PHE A 387 10.55 3.41 6.78
N SER A 388 10.24 3.72 5.52
CA SER A 388 8.88 3.56 4.97
C SER A 388 8.39 2.12 5.03
N SER A 389 9.27 1.14 4.73
CA SER A 389 8.88 -0.27 4.76
C SER A 389 8.56 -0.78 6.18
N ILE A 390 9.30 -0.31 7.18
CA ILE A 390 9.04 -0.56 8.61
C ILE A 390 7.74 0.14 9.04
N GLU A 391 7.55 1.39 8.62
CA GLU A 391 6.35 2.17 8.91
C GLU A 391 5.07 1.49 8.39
N VAL A 392 5.09 1.03 7.14
CA VAL A 392 3.96 0.31 6.53
C VAL A 392 3.62 -0.93 7.34
N LEU A 393 4.63 -1.69 7.79
CA LEU A 393 4.42 -2.86 8.61
C LEU A 393 3.80 -2.50 9.97
N ASP A 394 4.25 -1.41 10.58
CA ASP A 394 3.72 -0.91 11.86
C ASP A 394 2.23 -0.54 11.77
N TYR A 395 1.81 0.15 10.69
CA TYR A 395 0.39 0.44 10.45
C TYR A 395 -0.46 -0.81 10.26
N LEU A 396 0.05 -1.82 9.54
CA LEU A 396 -0.68 -3.07 9.32
C LEU A 396 -0.85 -3.86 10.61
N ASP A 397 0.15 -3.84 11.48
CA ASP A 397 0.11 -4.53 12.77
C ASP A 397 -0.82 -3.89 13.78
N HIS A 398 -0.86 -2.56 13.79
CA HIS A 398 -1.75 -1.78 14.63
C HIS A 398 -3.09 -1.47 13.97
N ARG A 399 -3.45 -2.18 12.89
CA ARG A 399 -4.79 -2.09 12.32
C ARG A 399 -5.80 -2.49 13.39
N PRO A 400 -6.79 -1.65 13.72
CA PRO A 400 -7.80 -2.02 14.70
C PRO A 400 -8.54 -3.26 14.24
N ALA A 401 -8.75 -4.19 15.18
CA ALA A 401 -9.64 -5.31 14.96
C ALA A 401 -11.03 -4.76 14.59
N GLU A 402 -11.63 -5.31 13.54
CA GLU A 402 -13.02 -5.01 13.24
C GLU A 402 -13.87 -5.59 14.38
N SER A 403 -14.65 -4.74 15.04
CA SER A 403 -15.59 -5.19 16.05
C SER A 403 -16.54 -6.24 15.45
N GLU A 404 -16.82 -7.29 16.20
CA GLU A 404 -17.83 -8.28 15.81
C GLU A 404 -19.20 -7.63 15.59
N ASP A 405 -19.47 -6.48 16.22
CA ASP A 405 -20.71 -5.72 16.07
C ASP A 405 -20.65 -4.65 14.96
N SER A 406 -19.58 -4.65 14.16
CA SER A 406 -19.45 -3.72 13.04
C SER A 406 -20.39 -4.07 11.88
N VAL A 407 -20.73 -3.06 11.08
CA VAL A 407 -21.61 -3.24 9.91
C VAL A 407 -21.05 -4.28 8.94
N PRO A 408 -19.77 -4.28 8.53
CA PRO A 408 -19.23 -5.31 7.64
C PRO A 408 -19.28 -6.72 8.26
N ALA A 409 -19.03 -6.86 9.57
CA ALA A 409 -19.12 -8.15 10.25
C ALA A 409 -20.56 -8.69 10.28
N ALA A 410 -21.55 -7.83 10.55
CA ALA A 410 -22.96 -8.19 10.50
C ALA A 410 -23.41 -8.58 9.08
N ILE A 411 -22.91 -7.88 8.06
CA ILE A 411 -23.14 -8.26 6.66
C ILE A 411 -22.50 -9.63 6.35
N GLY A 412 -21.26 -9.85 6.78
CA GLY A 412 -20.57 -11.14 6.62
C GLY A 412 -21.35 -12.30 7.22
N ARG A 413 -21.82 -12.15 8.46
CA ARG A 413 -22.70 -13.14 9.11
C ARG A 413 -23.98 -13.41 8.32
N THR A 414 -24.58 -12.37 7.76
CA THR A 414 -25.79 -12.51 6.93
C THR A 414 -25.49 -13.32 5.66
N ILE A 415 -24.38 -13.04 4.99
CA ILE A 415 -23.93 -13.80 3.80
C ILE A 415 -23.70 -15.26 4.16
N ASP A 416 -23.04 -15.55 5.29
CA ASP A 416 -22.74 -16.92 5.72
C ASP A 416 -24.01 -17.67 6.16
N ALA A 417 -24.97 -16.98 6.77
CA ALA A 417 -26.28 -17.53 7.10
C ALA A 417 -27.06 -17.91 5.83
N ILE A 418 -27.05 -17.04 4.79
CA ILE A 418 -27.67 -17.35 3.49
C ILE A 418 -26.98 -18.56 2.85
N SER A 419 -25.64 -18.59 2.84
CA SER A 419 -24.87 -19.71 2.30
C SER A 419 -25.20 -21.03 3.00
N THR A 420 -25.36 -21.00 4.33
CA THR A 420 -25.74 -22.16 5.15
C THR A 420 -27.17 -22.60 4.88
N ALA A 421 -28.12 -21.66 4.82
CA ALA A 421 -29.51 -21.96 4.50
C ALA A 421 -29.66 -22.56 3.10
N HIS A 422 -28.86 -22.08 2.14
CA HIS A 422 -28.83 -22.59 0.77
C HIS A 422 -28.33 -24.03 0.74
N SER A 423 -27.18 -24.32 1.37
CA SER A 423 -26.63 -25.68 1.38
C SER A 423 -27.57 -26.68 2.07
N GLN A 424 -28.28 -26.26 3.12
CA GLN A 424 -29.25 -27.10 3.84
C GLN A 424 -30.57 -27.32 3.09
N SER A 425 -31.06 -26.30 2.38
CA SER A 425 -32.41 -26.33 1.80
C SER A 425 -32.42 -26.71 0.32
N CYS A 426 -31.39 -26.32 -0.42
CA CYS A 426 -31.29 -26.48 -1.87
C CYS A 426 -30.44 -27.69 -2.30
N GLY A 427 -29.85 -28.42 -1.34
CA GLY A 427 -29.15 -29.67 -1.60
C GLY A 427 -30.13 -30.81 -1.93
N CYS A 428 -30.60 -30.92 -3.18
CA CYS A 428 -31.15 -32.20 -3.64
C CYS A 428 -29.98 -33.21 -3.68
N SER A 429 -29.77 -33.99 -2.63
CA SER A 429 -29.04 -35.23 -2.80
C SER A 429 -29.82 -36.07 -3.80
N LYS A 430 -29.23 -36.32 -4.97
CA LYS A 430 -29.57 -37.48 -5.80
C LYS A 430 -29.28 -38.71 -4.95
N ASN A 431 -30.28 -39.19 -4.21
CA ASN A 431 -30.32 -40.55 -3.71
C ASN A 431 -31.17 -41.38 -4.65
#